data_AF-A0A2V9WHR5-F1
#
_entry.id   AF-A0A2V9WHR5-F1
#
_cell.length_a   1.000
_cell.length_b   1.000
_cell.length_c   1.000
_cell.angle_alpha   90.00
_cell.angle_beta   90.00
_cell.angle_gamma   90.00
#
_symmetry.space_group_name_H-M   'P 1'
#
loop_
_entity.id
_entity.type
_entity.pdbx_description
1 polymer ?
#
loop_
_entity_poly.entity_id
_entity_poly.type
_entity_poly.pdbx_seq_one_letter_code
_entity_poly.pdbx_strand_id
1 'polypeptide(L)'
;PGQQQLEYDFQVAPGADAGQIRLSVSGSVGLALDNQGNLVVHTAAGDLIQHAPVLSQQVDGNARPISGQFVLHGENQVGFRVGAYDPSKPLLIDPSYVYSTAVLP
;
A
#
# COMPACT_ATOMS: atom_id res chain seq x y z
N PRO A 1 -11.77 -16.36 -16.71
CA PRO A 1 -11.03 -15.08 -16.87
C PRO A 1 -10.03 -14.90 -15.72
N GLY A 2 -8.74 -14.96 -16.04
CA GLY A 2 -7.66 -14.81 -15.05
C GLY A 2 -7.75 -13.43 -14.40
N GLN A 3 -7.90 -13.42 -13.08
CA GLN A 3 -8.03 -12.20 -12.29
C GLN A 3 -6.64 -11.57 -12.22
N GLN A 4 -6.44 -10.45 -12.91
CA GLN A 4 -5.18 -9.73 -12.86
C GLN A 4 -5.08 -9.05 -11.49
N GLN A 5 -4.40 -9.73 -10.56
CA GLN A 5 -3.87 -9.08 -9.37
C GLN A 5 -2.80 -8.10 -9.85
N LEU A 6 -3.00 -6.82 -9.57
CA LEU A 6 -1.97 -5.82 -9.82
C LEU A 6 -0.94 -5.97 -8.70
N GLU A 7 0.08 -6.80 -8.90
CA GLU A 7 1.23 -6.82 -8.01
C GLU A 7 2.16 -5.67 -8.39
N TYR A 8 2.53 -4.86 -7.42
CA TYR A 8 3.57 -3.85 -7.57
C TYR A 8 4.37 -3.75 -6.28
N ASP A 9 5.63 -3.39 -6.42
CA ASP A 9 6.48 -2.94 -5.33
C ASP A 9 6.98 -1.51 -5.64
N PHE A 10 7.43 -0.83 -4.59
CA PHE A 10 8.24 0.38 -4.74
C PHE A 10 9.62 0.14 -4.16
N GLN A 11 10.63 0.38 -4.99
CA GLN A 11 12.00 0.59 -4.52
C GLN A 11 12.30 2.08 -4.47
N VAL A 12 12.33 2.63 -3.26
CA VAL A 12 12.71 4.02 -3.01
C VAL A 12 14.23 4.09 -2.95
N ALA A 13 14.83 4.88 -3.82
CA ALA A 13 16.28 5.07 -3.87
C ALA A 13 16.80 5.75 -2.59
N PRO A 14 18.09 5.56 -2.22
CA PRO A 14 18.72 6.30 -1.13
C PRO A 14 18.51 7.82 -1.26
N GLY A 15 18.14 8.46 -0.15
CA GLY A 15 17.88 9.89 -0.06
C GLY A 15 16.57 10.37 -0.70
N ALA A 16 15.82 9.51 -1.41
CA ALA A 16 14.52 9.87 -1.94
C ALA A 16 13.44 9.90 -0.85
N ASP A 17 12.47 10.80 -0.99
CA ASP A 17 11.37 10.95 -0.06
C ASP A 17 10.20 10.03 -0.43
N ALA A 18 10.06 8.92 0.33
CA ALA A 18 8.93 8.00 0.18
C ALA A 18 7.56 8.67 0.44
N GLY A 19 7.54 9.77 1.19
CA GLY A 19 6.36 10.57 1.46
C GLY A 19 5.79 11.30 0.23
N GLN A 20 6.51 11.33 -0.89
CA GLN A 20 6.01 11.86 -2.18
C GLN A 20 5.20 10.84 -2.99
N ILE A 21 5.23 9.55 -2.63
CA ILE A 21 4.52 8.52 -3.37
C ILE A 21 3.01 8.75 -3.22
N ARG A 22 2.33 8.93 -4.36
CA ARG A 22 0.87 9.10 -4.46
C ARG A 22 0.34 8.18 -5.55
N LEU A 23 -0.53 7.26 -5.16
CA LEU A 23 -1.29 6.41 -6.06
C LEU A 23 -2.70 6.98 -6.19
N SER A 24 -3.11 7.32 -7.41
CA SER A 24 -4.48 7.73 -7.69
C SER A 24 -5.32 6.50 -8.02
N VAL A 25 -6.39 6.28 -7.29
CA VAL A 25 -7.33 5.17 -7.50
C VAL A 25 -8.46 5.67 -8.40
N SER A 26 -8.58 5.06 -9.58
CA SER A 26 -9.65 5.36 -10.53
C SER A 26 -10.77 4.32 -10.43
N GLY A 27 -12.02 4.74 -10.62
CA GLY A 27 -13.18 3.85 -10.55
C GLY A 27 -13.62 3.47 -9.12
N SER A 28 -12.98 4.04 -8.09
CA SER A 28 -13.47 3.95 -6.73
C SER A 28 -14.64 4.92 -6.51
N VAL A 29 -15.56 4.52 -5.63
CA VAL A 29 -16.59 5.40 -5.06
C VAL A 29 -16.21 5.89 -3.66
N GLY A 30 -15.12 5.37 -3.09
CA GLY A 30 -14.54 5.81 -1.83
C GLY A 30 -13.31 4.98 -1.45
N LEU A 31 -12.46 5.56 -0.59
CA LEU A 31 -11.32 4.89 0.03
C LEU A 31 -11.46 4.94 1.55
N ALA A 32 -11.11 3.85 2.22
CA ALA A 32 -11.09 3.77 3.67
C ALA A 32 -9.88 2.94 4.16
N LEU A 33 -9.53 3.10 5.44
CA LEU A 33 -8.63 2.19 6.14
C LEU A 33 -9.45 1.40 7.16
N ASP A 34 -9.28 0.08 7.20
CA ASP A 34 -9.89 -0.74 8.24
C ASP A 34 -9.06 -0.73 9.54
N ASN A 35 -9.55 -1.42 10.57
CA ASN A 35 -8.87 -1.49 11.87
C ASN A 35 -7.53 -2.24 11.85
N GLN A 36 -7.22 -2.96 10.77
CA GLN A 36 -5.95 -3.65 10.55
C GLN A 36 -4.96 -2.80 9.74
N GLY A 37 -5.39 -1.63 9.25
CA GLY A 37 -4.60 -0.76 8.39
C GLY A 37 -4.61 -1.18 6.92
N ASN A 38 -5.51 -2.08 6.53
CA ASN A 38 -5.72 -2.42 5.12
C ASN A 38 -6.43 -1.27 4.41
N LEU A 39 -6.09 -1.02 3.16
CA LEU A 39 -6.81 -0.11 2.29
C LEU A 39 -8.05 -0.83 1.74
N VAL A 40 -9.22 -0.26 2.00
CA VAL A 40 -10.49 -0.68 1.40
C VAL A 40 -10.82 0.29 0.27
N VAL A 41 -10.91 -0.25 -0.94
CA VAL A 41 -11.33 0.47 -2.14
C VAL A 41 -12.77 0.08 -2.43
N HIS A 42 -13.69 1.00 -2.15
CA HIS A 42 -15.10 0.81 -2.48
C HIS A 42 -15.29 0.99 -3.97
N THR A 43 -15.91 0.02 -4.66
CA THR A 43 -16.27 0.12 -6.07
C THR A 43 -17.74 -0.24 -6.27
N ALA A 44 -18.30 0.08 -7.44
CA ALA A 44 -19.67 -0.31 -7.77
C ALA A 44 -19.86 -1.85 -7.84
N ALA A 45 -18.79 -2.62 -8.01
CA ALA A 45 -18.82 -4.08 -8.08
C ALA A 45 -18.57 -4.77 -6.73
N GLY A 46 -18.30 -4.01 -5.67
CA GLY A 46 -17.92 -4.50 -4.35
C GLY A 46 -16.59 -3.92 -3.87
N ASP A 47 -16.17 -4.34 -2.68
CA ASP A 47 -14.96 -3.86 -2.04
C ASP A 47 -13.73 -4.65 -2.51
N LEU A 48 -12.66 -3.93 -2.83
CA LEU A 48 -11.33 -4.49 -3.00
C LEU A 48 -10.50 -4.16 -1.76
N ILE A 49 -9.87 -5.16 -1.15
CA ILE A 49 -9.03 -4.97 0.02
C ILE A 49 -7.57 -5.14 -0.38
N GLN A 50 -6.75 -4.16 -0.02
CA GLN A 50 -5.30 -4.23 -0.12
C GLN A 50 -4.73 -4.25 1.29
N HIS A 51 -3.96 -5.27 1.60
CA HIS A 51 -3.36 -5.44 2.91
C HIS A 51 -2.38 -4.33 3.23
N ALA A 52 -2.29 -4.02 4.53
CA ALA A 52 -1.32 -3.07 5.04
C ALA A 52 0.08 -3.35 4.45
N PRO A 53 0.81 -2.31 4.04
CA PRO A 53 2.04 -2.47 3.29
C PRO A 53 3.15 -3.04 4.20
N VAL A 54 3.95 -3.94 3.64
CA VAL A 54 5.17 -4.44 4.28
C VAL A 54 6.34 -3.59 3.79
N LEU A 55 7.10 -3.03 4.73
CA LEU A 55 8.25 -2.19 4.41
C LEU A 55 9.52 -2.81 4.95
N SER A 56 10.61 -2.73 4.19
CA SER A 56 11.90 -3.27 4.64
C SER A 56 13.12 -2.56 4.03
N GLN A 57 14.26 -2.68 4.71
CA GLN A 57 15.58 -2.32 4.18
C GLN A 57 16.54 -3.50 4.28
N GLN A 58 17.42 -3.63 3.29
CA GLN A 58 18.52 -4.58 3.36
C GLN A 58 19.64 -4.04 4.27
N VAL A 59 19.89 -4.72 5.38
CA VAL A 59 20.97 -4.44 6.33
C VAL A 59 21.80 -5.70 6.50
N ASP A 60 23.08 -5.63 6.14
CA ASP A 60 24.04 -6.75 6.22
C ASP A 60 23.53 -8.04 5.54
N GLY A 61 22.85 -7.88 4.39
CA GLY A 61 22.29 -8.98 3.60
C GLY A 61 20.95 -9.52 4.11
N ASN A 62 20.36 -8.93 5.15
CA ASN A 62 19.07 -9.33 5.70
C ASN A 62 18.00 -8.24 5.54
N ALA A 63 16.76 -8.64 5.27
CA ALA A 63 15.62 -7.73 5.25
C ALA A 63 15.24 -7.34 6.69
N ARG A 64 15.47 -6.07 7.04
CA ARG A 64 15.04 -5.47 8.30
C ARG A 64 13.66 -4.83 8.11
N PRO A 65 12.64 -5.20 8.89
CA PRO A 65 11.32 -4.61 8.78
C PRO A 65 11.33 -3.15 9.22
N ILE A 66 10.59 -2.32 8.51
CA ILE A 66 10.33 -0.92 8.81
C ILE A 66 8.83 -0.76 9.06
N SER A 67 8.44 -0.04 10.10
CA SER A 67 7.03 0.27 10.32
C SER A 67 6.50 1.12 9.17
N GLY A 68 5.36 0.75 8.61
CA GLY A 68 4.71 1.53 7.57
C GLY A 68 3.20 1.31 7.57
N GLN A 69 2.48 2.25 6.99
CA GLN A 69 1.03 2.19 6.84
C GLN A 69 0.59 3.02 5.65
N PHE A 70 -0.59 2.68 5.10
CA PHE A 70 -1.25 3.54 4.15
C PHE A 70 -1.68 4.87 4.79
N VAL A 71 -1.78 5.90 3.96
CA VAL A 71 -2.38 7.18 4.33
C VAL A 71 -3.27 7.62 3.19
N LEU A 72 -4.50 8.04 3.51
CA LEU A 72 -5.42 8.60 2.53
C LEU A 72 -5.12 10.08 2.33
N HIS A 73 -5.13 10.50 1.07
CA HIS A 73 -4.97 11.89 0.65
C HIS A 73 -6.18 12.28 -0.21
N GLY A 74 -6.98 13.22 0.28
CA GLY A 74 -8.23 13.59 -0.39
C GLY A 74 -9.18 12.39 -0.55
N GLU A 75 -9.92 12.36 -1.66
CA GLU A 75 -10.99 11.37 -1.88
C GLU A 75 -10.51 10.11 -2.60
N ASN A 76 -9.43 10.19 -3.37
CA ASN A 76 -9.04 9.11 -4.28
C ASN A 76 -7.53 8.83 -4.35
N GLN A 77 -6.73 9.38 -3.44
CA GLN A 77 -5.29 9.11 -3.41
C GLN A 77 -4.88 8.36 -2.16
N VAL A 78 -3.94 7.42 -2.33
CA VAL A 78 -3.26 6.73 -1.24
C VAL A 78 -1.75 6.98 -1.33
N GLY A 79 -1.14 7.13 -0.17
CA GLY A 79 0.31 7.21 0.00
C GLY A 79 0.77 6.35 1.16
N PHE A 80 2.01 6.56 1.59
CA PHE A 80 2.64 5.78 2.65
C PHE A 80 3.18 6.69 3.75
N ARG A 81 2.92 6.34 5.01
CA ARG A 81 3.67 6.87 6.15
C ARG A 81 4.70 5.83 6.55
N VAL A 82 5.96 6.20 6.44
CA VAL A 82 7.11 5.35 6.76
C VAL A 82 7.64 5.75 8.14
N GLY A 83 7.95 4.74 8.98
CA GLY A 83 8.62 4.92 10.27
C GLY A 83 10.10 5.31 10.09
N ALA A 84 10.87 5.25 11.18
CA ALA A 84 12.30 5.54 11.09
C ALA A 84 13.05 4.44 10.30
N TYR A 85 13.92 4.86 9.38
CA TYR A 85 14.76 3.98 8.57
C TYR A 85 16.11 4.69 8.25
N ASP A 86 17.06 3.97 7.67
CA ASP A 86 18.34 4.52 7.23
C ASP A 86 18.20 5.12 5.81
N PRO A 87 18.21 6.46 5.64
CA PRO A 87 17.99 7.08 4.33
C PRO A 87 19.15 6.85 3.35
N SER A 88 20.30 6.33 3.80
CA SER A 88 21.42 5.98 2.91
C SER A 88 21.23 4.65 2.18
N LYS A 89 20.18 3.89 2.53
CA LYS A 89 19.85 2.59 1.95
C LYS A 89 18.52 2.65 1.21
N PRO A 90 18.33 1.84 0.16
CA PRO A 90 17.03 1.71 -0.48
C PRO A 90 15.96 1.24 0.51
N LEU A 91 14.73 1.71 0.33
CA LEU A 91 13.56 1.24 1.06
C LEU A 91 12.64 0.50 0.09
N LEU A 92 12.26 -0.73 0.45
CA LEU A 92 11.25 -1.49 -0.27
C LEU A 92 9.89 -1.32 0.42
N ILE A 93 8.85 -1.10 -0.38
CA ILE A 93 7.45 -1.05 0.04
C ILE A 93 6.67 -2.05 -0.83
N ASP A 94 6.11 -3.08 -0.20
CA ASP A 94 5.40 -4.18 -0.85
C ASP A 94 3.98 -4.31 -0.25
N PRO A 95 2.94 -3.87 -0.97
CA PRO A 95 1.56 -4.09 -0.57
C PRO A 95 0.90 -5.24 -1.34
N SER A 96 0.22 -6.14 -0.62
CA SER A 96 -0.49 -7.30 -1.20
C SER A 96 -2.02 -7.13 -1.23
N TYR A 97 -2.74 -7.92 -2.02
CA TYR A 97 -4.20 -7.79 -2.23
C TYR A 97 -5.00 -9.03 -1.78
N VAL A 98 -6.22 -8.83 -1.31
CA VAL A 98 -7.26 -9.86 -1.21
C VAL A 98 -8.60 -9.32 -1.73
N TYR A 99 -9.23 -10.07 -2.63
CA TYR A 99 -10.59 -9.77 -3.09
C TYR A 99 -11.62 -10.35 -2.12
N SER A 100 -12.59 -9.53 -1.69
CA SER A 100 -13.72 -9.99 -0.90
C SER A 100 -15.02 -9.69 -1.65
N THR A 101 -15.66 -10.72 -2.19
CA THR A 101 -17.05 -10.59 -2.63
C THR A 101 -17.94 -10.57 -1.39
N ALA A 102 -18.34 -9.39 -0.92
CA ALA A 102 -19.52 -9.30 -0.09
C ALA A 102 -20.72 -9.64 -0.98
N VAL A 103 -21.23 -10.87 -0.91
CA VAL A 103 -22.58 -11.15 -1.37
C VAL A 103 -23.51 -10.40 -0.42
N LEU A 104 -24.14 -9.32 -0.90
CA LEU A 104 -25.28 -8.77 -0.18
C LEU A 104 -26.41 -9.82 -0.23
N PRO A 105 -27.12 -10.06 0.89
CA PRO A 105 -28.26 -10.97 0.91
C PRO A 105 -29.42 -10.51 0.00
#